data_AF-A0A2N1FAU3-F1
#
_entry.id   AF-A0A2N1FAU3-F1
#
_cell.length_a   1.000
_cell.length_b   1.000
_cell.length_c   1.000
_cell.angle_alpha   90.00
_cell.angle_beta   90.00
_cell.angle_gamma   90.00
#
_symmetry.space_group_name_H-M   'P 1'
#
loop_
_entity.id
_entity.type
_entity.pdbx_description
1 polymer ?
#
loop_
_entity_poly.entity_id
_entity_poly.type
_entity_poly.pdbx_seq_one_letter_code
_entity_poly.pdbx_strand_id
1 'polypeptide(L)'
;MILSCSSQKNTQGKSYTEKELEKSILVGDFLFVGKTDNDSIPKKKVIKKDEPKFNPNINKDSLFKIVIKKVHPTKVEGLTKAFNEGNNQEREFLLMILSMNKSSKEEQINNLKANESNIKTLIKEYSVLVPDSLIVYIEFNPKDIVFNTDKSIDLRIYSNRKNKNGGIDQKFRESNLPYNSEVLLEQINTLGWNKKTLMNIKNLLDNANCNSIKNGNITTVGFARSGMGKYSYKFFKNDLSKEEQSEYNDGCLYVYYERNIVLEFGGGAIGQQCFEKE
;
A
#
# COMPACT_ATOMS: atom_id res chain seq x y z
N MET A 1 -1.58 51.10 -35.41
CA MET A 1 -0.45 50.17 -35.60
C MET A 1 -0.09 49.60 -34.23
N ILE A 2 -0.27 48.28 -34.05
CA ILE A 2 0.54 47.36 -33.21
C ILE A 2 0.46 47.56 -31.68
N LEU A 3 -0.36 46.73 -31.00
CA LEU A 3 -0.01 45.56 -30.14
C LEU A 3 0.32 45.95 -28.67
N SER A 4 -0.61 45.74 -27.73
CA SER A 4 -0.76 44.58 -26.84
C SER A 4 0.37 44.41 -25.79
N CYS A 5 0.00 44.36 -24.50
CA CYS A 5 0.39 43.23 -23.64
C CYS A 5 -0.45 43.18 -22.35
N SER A 6 -1.12 42.04 -22.23
CA SER A 6 -1.94 41.53 -21.14
C SER A 6 -1.17 41.39 -19.82
N SER A 7 -1.76 41.80 -18.70
CA SER A 7 -1.29 41.44 -17.37
C SER A 7 -1.48 39.94 -17.14
N GLN A 8 -0.38 39.20 -17.05
CA GLN A 8 -0.36 37.82 -16.59
C GLN A 8 -0.87 37.77 -15.15
N LYS A 9 -1.93 36.99 -14.93
CA LYS A 9 -2.34 36.53 -13.60
C LYS A 9 -1.22 35.63 -13.06
N ASN A 10 -0.53 36.09 -12.02
CA ASN A 10 0.30 35.26 -11.16
C ASN A 10 -0.59 34.17 -10.54
N THR A 11 -0.44 32.93 -10.99
CA THR A 11 -0.87 31.75 -10.24
C THR A 11 0.09 31.58 -9.06
N GLN A 12 -0.30 32.16 -7.93
CA GLN A 12 0.29 31.86 -6.63
C GLN A 12 0.14 30.35 -6.36
N GLY A 13 1.27 29.65 -6.24
CA GLY A 13 1.31 28.26 -5.83
C GLY A 13 0.62 28.09 -4.48
N LYS A 14 -0.33 27.17 -4.42
CA LYS A 14 -1.09 26.87 -3.20
C LYS A 14 -0.13 26.27 -2.17
N SER A 15 0.09 26.98 -1.05
CA SER A 15 0.89 26.48 0.08
C SER A 15 0.07 25.41 0.82
N TYR A 16 0.61 24.19 0.95
CA TYR A 16 0.00 23.12 1.72
C TYR A 16 0.25 23.34 3.22
N THR A 17 -0.76 23.13 4.04
CA THR A 17 -0.65 23.21 5.51
C THR A 17 0.07 21.97 6.07
N GLU A 18 0.70 22.11 7.25
CA GLU A 18 1.36 21.00 7.95
C GLU A 18 0.41 19.80 8.17
N LYS A 19 -0.85 20.08 8.53
CA LYS A 19 -1.91 19.06 8.68
C LYS A 19 -2.31 18.35 7.38
N GLU A 20 -2.18 19.02 6.23
CA GLU A 20 -2.45 18.40 4.92
C GLU A 20 -1.31 17.47 4.51
N LEU A 21 -0.07 17.86 4.77
CA LEU A 21 1.12 17.03 4.53
C LEU A 21 1.14 15.79 5.44
N GLU A 22 0.69 15.91 6.69
CA GLU A 22 0.63 14.78 7.63
C GLU A 22 -0.40 13.70 7.25
N LYS A 23 -1.47 14.07 6.53
CA LYS A 23 -2.52 13.13 6.11
C LYS A 23 -2.26 12.48 4.75
N SER A 24 -1.28 12.96 4.00
CA SER A 24 -1.15 12.71 2.57
C SER A 24 -0.03 11.75 2.19
N ILE A 25 0.31 10.83 3.06
CA ILE A 25 1.46 9.97 2.87
C ILE A 25 0.90 8.56 2.84
N LEU A 26 1.06 7.86 1.72
CA LEU A 26 1.04 6.41 1.62
C LEU A 26 1.69 6.09 0.27
N VAL A 27 2.86 5.48 0.36
CA VAL A 27 3.65 5.06 -0.79
C VAL A 27 3.14 3.68 -1.20
N GLY A 28 2.54 3.59 -2.40
CA GLY A 28 2.18 2.32 -3.04
C GLY A 28 3.40 1.41 -3.26
N ASP A 29 3.23 0.22 -3.84
CA ASP A 29 4.39 -0.62 -4.19
C ASP A 29 5.18 0.08 -5.31
N PHE A 30 6.24 0.82 -4.97
CA PHE A 30 7.19 1.39 -5.92
C PHE A 30 8.10 0.27 -6.42
N LEU A 31 7.69 -0.36 -7.51
CA LEU A 31 8.56 -1.23 -8.28
C LEU A 31 9.39 -0.38 -9.23
N PHE A 32 10.70 -0.28 -8.99
CA PHE A 32 11.65 -0.07 -10.07
C PHE A 32 11.61 -1.34 -10.93
N VAL A 33 10.97 -1.25 -12.10
CA VAL A 33 10.92 -2.37 -13.04
C VAL A 33 12.31 -2.53 -13.65
N GLY A 34 13.08 -3.48 -13.10
CA GLY A 34 14.15 -4.10 -13.86
C GLY A 34 13.52 -4.82 -15.06
N LYS A 35 13.98 -4.50 -16.27
CA LYS A 35 13.63 -5.27 -17.48
C LYS A 35 14.06 -6.72 -17.26
N THR A 36 13.09 -7.62 -17.12
CA THR A 36 13.28 -9.03 -17.41
C THR A 36 12.35 -9.39 -18.54
N ASP A 37 12.94 -9.49 -19.73
CA ASP A 37 12.28 -10.03 -20.91
C ASP A 37 12.04 -11.52 -20.65
N ASN A 38 10.78 -11.92 -20.54
CA ASN A 38 10.38 -13.30 -20.83
C ASN A 38 8.95 -13.29 -21.37
N ASP A 39 8.89 -13.36 -22.70
CA ASP A 39 7.66 -13.36 -23.50
C ASP A 39 6.94 -14.71 -23.40
N SER A 40 5.73 -14.67 -22.82
CA SER A 40 4.59 -15.53 -23.21
C SER A 40 3.34 -15.14 -22.42
N ILE A 41 2.92 -13.88 -22.55
CA ILE A 41 1.61 -13.40 -22.06
C ILE A 41 0.97 -12.57 -23.19
N PRO A 42 -0.31 -12.79 -23.54
CA PRO A 42 -0.98 -12.07 -24.62
C PRO A 42 -0.91 -10.55 -24.40
N LYS A 43 -0.69 -9.81 -25.49
CA LYS A 43 -0.45 -8.36 -25.55
C LYS A 43 -1.40 -7.57 -24.63
N LYS A 44 -0.98 -7.31 -23.38
CA LYS A 44 -1.66 -6.38 -22.47
C LYS A 44 -1.68 -5.00 -23.13
N LYS A 45 -2.81 -4.29 -23.08
CA LYS A 45 -2.81 -2.82 -23.19
C LYS A 45 -1.74 -2.33 -22.20
N VAL A 46 -0.63 -1.82 -22.71
CA VAL A 46 0.48 -1.35 -21.87
C VAL A 46 -0.02 -0.12 -21.13
N ILE A 47 -0.37 -0.29 -19.85
CA ILE A 47 -0.60 0.85 -18.97
C ILE A 47 0.78 1.50 -18.80
N LYS A 48 0.96 2.70 -19.35
CA LYS A 48 2.11 3.54 -18.99
C LYS A 48 1.98 3.85 -17.51
N LYS A 49 2.82 3.21 -16.70
CA LYS A 49 2.96 3.54 -15.28
C LYS A 49 3.86 4.77 -15.23
N ASP A 50 3.29 5.91 -14.91
CA ASP A 50 4.10 7.06 -14.56
C ASP A 50 4.79 6.76 -13.24
N GLU A 51 6.13 6.82 -13.25
CA GLU A 51 6.90 6.76 -12.02
C GLU A 51 6.45 7.90 -11.10
N PRO A 52 6.22 7.65 -9.81
CA PRO A 52 5.82 8.72 -8.92
C PRO A 52 6.96 9.74 -8.81
N LYS A 53 6.60 11.01 -8.94
CA LYS A 53 7.57 12.12 -8.97
C LYS A 53 7.36 13.01 -7.78
N PHE A 54 8.45 13.42 -7.14
CA PHE A 54 8.38 14.41 -6.07
C PHE A 54 7.60 15.64 -6.57
N ASN A 55 6.63 16.08 -5.77
CA ASN A 55 5.75 17.17 -6.15
C ASN A 55 6.55 18.48 -6.26
N PRO A 56 6.66 19.08 -7.46
CA PRO A 56 7.49 20.26 -7.66
C PRO A 56 6.98 21.49 -6.89
N ASN A 57 5.72 21.46 -6.43
CA ASN A 57 5.12 22.54 -5.65
C ASN A 57 5.46 22.48 -4.16
N ILE A 58 6.15 21.43 -3.69
CA ILE A 58 6.56 21.31 -2.29
C ILE A 58 7.96 21.88 -2.09
N ASN A 59 8.08 22.83 -1.16
CA ASN A 59 9.38 23.31 -0.72
C ASN A 59 10.09 22.23 0.12
N LYS A 60 11.19 21.71 -0.42
CA LYS A 60 11.98 20.62 0.16
C LYS A 60 12.49 20.92 1.57
N ASP A 61 12.99 22.14 1.81
CA ASP A 61 13.51 22.55 3.13
C ASP A 61 12.41 22.60 4.20
N SER A 62 11.24 23.08 3.82
CA SER A 62 10.07 23.13 4.70
C SER A 62 9.57 21.73 5.02
N LEU A 63 9.49 20.85 4.01
CA LEU A 63 9.13 19.45 4.24
C LEU A 63 10.16 18.76 5.15
N PHE A 64 11.46 18.96 4.91
CA PHE A 64 12.52 18.38 5.73
C PHE A 64 12.39 18.76 7.20
N LYS A 65 12.18 20.05 7.50
CA LYS A 65 11.96 20.55 8.86
C LYS A 65 10.77 19.90 9.57
N ILE A 66 9.76 19.47 8.83
CA ILE A 66 8.59 18.78 9.38
C ILE A 66 8.92 17.31 9.64
N VAL A 67 9.40 16.59 8.63
CA VAL A 67 9.60 15.13 8.72
C VAL A 67 10.75 14.74 9.65
N ILE A 68 11.78 15.58 9.78
CA ILE A 68 12.93 15.29 10.65
C ILE A 68 12.55 15.28 12.14
N LYS A 69 11.48 16.00 12.54
CA LYS A 69 10.97 15.99 13.93
C LYS A 69 10.45 14.60 14.35
N LYS A 70 10.08 13.75 13.39
CA LYS A 70 9.58 12.38 13.61
C LYS A 70 10.68 11.33 13.62
N VAL A 71 11.95 11.77 13.57
CA VAL A 71 13.11 10.89 13.56
C VAL A 71 13.73 10.85 14.96
N HIS A 72 14.23 9.67 15.34
CA HIS A 72 14.92 9.50 16.61
C HIS A 72 16.10 10.49 16.73
N PRO A 73 16.28 11.20 17.87
CA PRO A 73 17.27 12.27 18.02
C PRO A 73 18.69 11.90 17.59
N THR A 74 19.11 10.66 17.86
CA THR A 74 20.46 10.16 17.51
C THR A 74 20.75 10.07 16.01
N LYS A 75 19.72 10.14 15.14
CA LYS A 75 19.89 10.12 13.69
C LYS A 75 19.74 11.51 13.05
N VAL A 76 19.23 12.50 13.80
CA VAL A 76 18.87 13.82 13.27
C VAL A 76 20.08 14.55 12.70
N GLU A 77 21.21 14.57 13.40
CA GLU A 77 22.42 15.27 12.95
C GLU A 77 22.92 14.72 11.61
N GLY A 78 23.09 13.40 11.51
CA GLY A 78 23.57 12.75 10.29
C GLY A 78 22.63 12.94 9.11
N LEU A 79 21.31 12.86 9.31
CA LEU A 79 20.33 13.07 8.25
C LEU A 79 20.23 14.55 7.84
N THR A 80 20.40 15.48 8.78
CA THR A 80 20.45 16.93 8.48
C THR A 80 21.68 17.25 7.64
N LYS A 81 22.84 16.69 7.98
CA LYS A 81 24.05 16.82 7.18
C LYS A 81 23.84 16.26 5.77
N ALA A 82 23.34 15.03 5.66
CA ALA A 82 23.06 14.39 4.37
C ALA A 82 22.07 15.20 3.50
N PHE A 83 21.05 15.81 4.11
CA PHE A 83 20.09 16.65 3.39
C PHE A 83 20.71 17.96 2.90
N ASN A 84 21.56 18.60 3.71
CA ASN A 84 22.17 19.89 3.36
C ASN A 84 23.29 19.75 2.31
N GLU A 85 24.06 18.66 2.38
CA GLU A 85 25.18 18.39 1.46
C GLU A 85 24.73 17.69 0.17
N GLY A 86 23.56 17.02 0.20
CA GLY A 86 23.06 16.25 -0.92
C GLY A 86 22.56 17.10 -2.10
N ASN A 87 22.70 16.55 -3.31
CA ASN A 87 22.13 17.10 -4.52
C ASN A 87 20.59 16.98 -4.53
N ASN A 88 19.93 17.54 -5.54
CA ASN A 88 18.46 17.57 -5.59
C ASN A 88 17.83 16.16 -5.56
N GLN A 89 18.40 15.17 -6.25
CA GLN A 89 17.87 13.81 -6.29
C GLN A 89 18.06 13.10 -4.94
N GLU A 90 19.22 13.28 -4.31
CA GLU A 90 19.52 12.72 -2.98
C GLU A 90 18.57 13.31 -1.92
N ARG A 91 18.30 14.61 -2.01
CA ARG A 91 17.32 15.28 -1.13
C ARG A 91 15.91 14.76 -1.35
N GLU A 92 15.48 14.54 -2.58
CA GLU A 92 14.17 13.95 -2.90
C GLU A 92 14.05 12.52 -2.39
N PHE A 93 15.09 11.70 -2.57
CA PHE A 93 15.13 10.35 -2.05
C PHE A 93 15.10 10.31 -0.52
N LEU A 94 15.86 11.19 0.14
CA LEU A 94 15.85 11.28 1.60
C LEU A 94 14.49 11.73 2.12
N LEU A 95 13.93 12.79 1.53
CA LEU A 95 12.57 13.24 1.84
C LEU A 95 11.56 12.13 1.57
N MET A 96 11.80 11.29 0.57
CA MET A 96 10.91 10.18 0.29
C MET A 96 10.85 9.19 1.44
N ILE A 97 12.01 8.70 1.85
CA ILE A 97 12.12 7.74 2.96
C ILE A 97 11.58 8.34 4.27
N LEU A 98 11.92 9.60 4.56
CA LEU A 98 11.51 10.26 5.80
C LEU A 98 10.02 10.62 5.82
N SER A 99 9.43 10.83 4.66
CA SER A 99 8.00 11.14 4.56
C SER A 99 7.16 9.88 4.69
N MET A 100 7.65 8.68 4.35
CA MET A 100 6.83 7.45 4.42
C MET A 100 6.13 7.28 5.75
N ASN A 101 4.91 6.74 5.69
CA ASN A 101 4.14 6.43 6.89
C ASN A 101 4.93 5.51 7.80
N LYS A 102 4.72 5.70 9.09
CA LYS A 102 5.22 4.80 10.12
C LYS A 102 4.02 4.27 10.87
N SER A 103 4.06 2.98 11.14
CA SER A 103 3.17 2.33 12.07
C SER A 103 3.98 1.34 12.91
N SER A 104 3.38 0.74 13.92
CA SER A 104 4.04 -0.21 14.82
C SER A 104 3.23 -1.50 15.04
N LYS A 105 3.90 -2.51 15.57
CA LYS A 105 3.25 -3.74 16.05
C LYS A 105 2.21 -3.45 17.14
N GLU A 106 2.49 -2.49 18.02
CA GLU A 106 1.56 -2.08 19.07
C GLU A 106 0.28 -1.48 18.48
N GLU A 107 0.41 -0.57 17.52
CA GLU A 107 -0.74 0.02 16.81
C GLU A 107 -1.56 -1.04 16.08
N GLN A 108 -0.88 -2.02 15.46
CA GLN A 108 -1.53 -3.17 14.82
C GLN A 108 -2.35 -3.98 15.83
N ILE A 109 -1.80 -4.32 16.99
CA ILE A 109 -2.50 -5.07 18.03
C ILE A 109 -3.68 -4.26 18.59
N ASN A 110 -3.48 -2.96 18.84
CA ASN A 110 -4.51 -2.08 19.34
C ASN A 110 -5.67 -1.95 18.34
N ASN A 111 -5.37 -1.84 17.04
CA ASN A 111 -6.39 -1.83 16.00
C ASN A 111 -7.17 -3.14 15.94
N LEU A 112 -6.49 -4.28 16.00
CA LEU A 112 -7.15 -5.59 16.00
C LEU A 112 -8.16 -5.71 17.15
N LYS A 113 -7.77 -5.28 18.35
CA LYS A 113 -8.64 -5.29 19.54
C LYS A 113 -9.81 -4.32 19.40
N ALA A 114 -9.55 -3.09 18.98
CA ALA A 114 -10.57 -2.05 18.88
C ALA A 114 -11.58 -2.28 17.75
N ASN A 115 -11.16 -2.93 16.66
CA ASN A 115 -11.97 -3.11 15.44
C ASN A 115 -12.29 -4.58 15.13
N GLU A 116 -12.18 -5.49 16.10
CA GLU A 116 -12.34 -6.94 15.90
C GLU A 116 -13.66 -7.30 15.18
N SER A 117 -14.78 -6.71 15.60
CA SER A 117 -16.10 -6.95 14.99
C SER A 117 -16.17 -6.45 13.54
N ASN A 118 -15.54 -5.32 13.25
CA ASN A 118 -15.50 -4.75 11.91
C ASN A 118 -14.59 -5.56 10.99
N ILE A 119 -13.45 -6.05 11.49
CA ILE A 119 -12.56 -6.94 10.75
C ILE A 119 -13.26 -8.27 10.45
N LYS A 120 -13.97 -8.86 11.42
CA LYS A 120 -14.78 -10.07 11.20
C LYS A 120 -15.87 -9.85 10.15
N THR A 121 -16.57 -8.72 10.21
CA THR A 121 -17.57 -8.33 9.21
C THR A 121 -16.92 -8.18 7.83
N LEU A 122 -15.80 -7.47 7.72
CA LEU A 122 -15.04 -7.33 6.48
C LEU A 122 -14.69 -8.69 5.86
N ILE A 123 -14.14 -9.62 6.65
CA ILE A 123 -13.75 -10.96 6.16
C ILE A 123 -14.97 -11.72 5.65
N LYS A 124 -16.05 -11.73 6.43
CA LYS A 124 -17.29 -12.43 6.08
C LYS A 124 -17.91 -11.86 4.80
N GLU A 125 -18.17 -10.57 4.77
CA GLU A 125 -18.84 -9.91 3.64
C GLU A 125 -17.98 -9.98 2.37
N TYR A 126 -16.66 -9.76 2.48
CA TYR A 126 -15.75 -9.89 1.33
C TYR A 126 -15.72 -11.31 0.76
N SER A 127 -15.78 -12.34 1.61
CA SER A 127 -15.78 -13.73 1.15
C SER A 127 -16.98 -14.08 0.25
N VAL A 128 -18.14 -13.46 0.49
CA VAL A 128 -19.36 -13.67 -0.32
C VAL A 128 -19.25 -12.97 -1.69
N LEU A 129 -18.46 -11.91 -1.78
CA LEU A 129 -18.27 -11.16 -3.02
C LEU A 129 -17.31 -11.86 -3.99
N VAL A 130 -16.38 -12.68 -3.51
CA VAL A 130 -15.36 -13.31 -4.35
C VAL A 130 -15.85 -14.68 -4.83
N PRO A 131 -15.86 -14.98 -6.14
CA PRO A 131 -16.20 -16.31 -6.62
C PRO A 131 -15.27 -17.39 -6.04
N ASP A 132 -15.81 -18.53 -5.59
CA ASP A 132 -15.06 -19.62 -4.93
C ASP A 132 -13.87 -20.17 -5.73
N SER A 133 -13.94 -20.02 -7.06
CA SER A 133 -12.87 -20.43 -7.97
C SER A 133 -11.67 -19.48 -8.00
N LEU A 134 -11.71 -18.36 -7.28
CA LEU A 134 -10.75 -17.27 -7.33
C LEU A 134 -10.22 -16.87 -5.96
N ILE A 135 -9.00 -16.35 -5.98
CA ILE A 135 -8.38 -15.60 -4.89
C ILE A 135 -8.14 -14.18 -5.39
N VAL A 136 -8.61 -13.19 -4.67
CA VAL A 136 -8.57 -11.77 -5.03
C VAL A 136 -7.94 -10.97 -3.90
N TYR A 137 -6.86 -10.28 -4.22
CA TYR A 137 -6.25 -9.24 -3.42
C TYR A 137 -6.70 -7.87 -3.93
N ILE A 138 -7.10 -6.99 -3.02
CA ILE A 138 -7.36 -5.59 -3.30
C ILE A 138 -6.76 -4.70 -2.23
N GLU A 139 -6.09 -3.61 -2.63
CA GLU A 139 -5.60 -2.55 -1.75
C GLU A 139 -6.03 -1.19 -2.29
N PHE A 140 -6.50 -0.31 -1.41
CA PHE A 140 -6.87 1.06 -1.77
C PHE A 140 -5.77 2.02 -1.29
N ASN A 141 -5.08 2.64 -2.24
CA ASN A 141 -4.05 3.63 -1.96
C ASN A 141 -4.70 5.02 -1.94
N PRO A 142 -4.46 5.84 -0.91
CA PRO A 142 -4.92 7.21 -0.90
C PRO A 142 -4.05 8.07 -1.85
N LYS A 143 -4.38 9.35 -1.94
CA LYS A 143 -3.58 10.33 -2.67
C LYS A 143 -2.30 10.60 -1.88
N ASP A 144 -1.15 10.58 -2.55
CA ASP A 144 0.10 11.04 -1.98
C ASP A 144 0.45 12.43 -2.50
N ILE A 145 0.52 13.42 -1.61
CA ILE A 145 0.84 14.80 -2.01
C ILE A 145 2.34 14.97 -2.20
N VAL A 146 3.18 14.22 -1.48
CA VAL A 146 4.64 14.29 -1.58
C VAL A 146 5.11 13.79 -2.94
N PHE A 147 4.51 12.71 -3.46
CA PHE A 147 4.83 12.14 -4.77
C PHE A 147 3.82 12.44 -5.87
N ASN A 148 2.89 13.35 -5.59
CA ASN A 148 1.84 13.76 -6.52
C ASN A 148 1.12 12.57 -7.19
N THR A 149 0.85 11.50 -6.43
CA THR A 149 0.08 10.36 -6.91
C THR A 149 -1.37 10.51 -6.50
N ASP A 150 -2.28 10.24 -7.43
CA ASP A 150 -3.70 10.19 -7.11
C ASP A 150 -4.09 8.89 -6.42
N LYS A 151 -5.29 8.87 -5.81
CA LYS A 151 -5.86 7.66 -5.23
C LYS A 151 -5.90 6.55 -6.29
N SER A 152 -5.50 5.35 -5.90
CA SER A 152 -5.43 4.21 -6.81
C SER A 152 -5.82 2.91 -6.13
N ILE A 153 -5.89 1.85 -6.93
CA ILE A 153 -6.21 0.50 -6.46
C ILE A 153 -5.14 -0.46 -6.97
N ASP A 154 -4.65 -1.32 -6.10
CA ASP A 154 -3.90 -2.49 -6.49
C ASP A 154 -4.84 -3.69 -6.52
N LEU A 155 -4.83 -4.44 -7.62
CA LEU A 155 -5.74 -5.57 -7.83
C LEU A 155 -4.95 -6.77 -8.35
N ARG A 156 -5.11 -7.91 -7.67
CA ARG A 156 -4.50 -9.17 -8.09
C ARG A 156 -5.55 -10.28 -8.02
N ILE A 157 -5.71 -11.01 -9.12
CA ILE A 157 -6.69 -12.08 -9.27
C ILE A 157 -5.93 -13.35 -9.63
N TYR A 158 -6.20 -14.40 -8.86
CA TYR A 158 -5.57 -15.71 -8.99
C TYR A 158 -6.65 -16.80 -9.09
N SER A 159 -6.31 -17.91 -9.71
CA SER A 159 -7.07 -19.14 -9.59
C SER A 159 -6.95 -19.70 -8.17
N ASN A 160 -8.03 -20.24 -7.61
CA ASN A 160 -7.97 -21.04 -6.39
C ASN A 160 -7.55 -22.51 -6.69
N ARG A 161 -7.46 -22.88 -7.97
CA ARG A 161 -7.02 -24.22 -8.41
C ARG A 161 -5.54 -24.20 -8.76
N LYS A 162 -4.84 -25.26 -8.35
CA LYS A 162 -3.46 -25.53 -8.80
C LYS A 162 -3.46 -25.85 -10.30
N ASN A 163 -2.46 -25.34 -11.00
CA ASN A 163 -2.21 -25.68 -12.39
C ASN A 163 -1.46 -27.02 -12.51
N LYS A 164 -1.18 -27.44 -13.75
CA LYS A 164 -0.50 -28.72 -14.04
C LYS A 164 0.86 -28.88 -13.35
N ASN A 165 1.51 -27.77 -12.99
CA ASN A 165 2.82 -27.74 -12.34
C ASN A 165 2.70 -27.55 -10.82
N GLY A 166 1.50 -27.63 -10.25
CA GLY A 166 1.25 -27.45 -8.82
C GLY A 166 1.24 -25.99 -8.34
N GLY A 167 1.46 -25.03 -9.23
CA GLY A 167 1.44 -23.59 -8.94
C GLY A 167 0.05 -22.97 -9.02
N ILE A 168 -0.08 -21.70 -8.63
CA ILE A 168 -1.33 -20.94 -8.72
C ILE A 168 -1.31 -20.06 -9.97
N ASP A 169 -2.33 -20.17 -10.82
CA ASP A 169 -2.44 -19.33 -12.02
C ASP A 169 -2.79 -17.88 -11.65
N GLN A 170 -1.92 -16.95 -12.03
CA GLN A 170 -2.16 -15.52 -11.92
C GLN A 170 -2.96 -15.04 -13.14
N LYS A 171 -4.24 -14.74 -12.94
CA LYS A 171 -5.12 -14.22 -14.00
C LYS A 171 -4.90 -12.74 -14.25
N PHE A 172 -4.69 -11.97 -13.19
CA PHE A 172 -4.46 -10.53 -13.27
C PHE A 172 -3.56 -10.06 -12.12
N ARG A 173 -2.69 -9.10 -12.39
CA ARG A 173 -1.90 -8.38 -11.39
C ARG A 173 -1.57 -7.02 -11.98
N GLU A 174 -2.10 -5.97 -11.36
CA GLU A 174 -1.65 -4.61 -11.57
C GLU A 174 -1.72 -3.80 -10.27
N SER A 175 -0.88 -2.78 -10.20
CA SER A 175 -0.80 -1.81 -9.12
C SER A 175 -1.05 -0.42 -9.68
N ASN A 176 -1.45 0.51 -8.80
CA ASN A 176 -1.71 1.90 -9.11
C ASN A 176 -2.79 2.11 -10.21
N LEU A 177 -3.83 1.28 -10.24
CA LEU A 177 -4.95 1.45 -11.17
C LEU A 177 -5.79 2.67 -10.76
N PRO A 178 -6.06 3.63 -11.66
CA PRO A 178 -7.03 4.67 -11.40
C PRO A 178 -8.43 4.08 -11.21
N TYR A 179 -9.20 4.65 -10.28
CA TYR A 179 -10.55 4.18 -9.90
C TYR A 179 -11.55 4.07 -11.07
N ASN A 180 -11.34 4.85 -12.13
CA ASN A 180 -12.21 4.87 -13.32
C ASN A 180 -11.50 4.37 -14.59
N SER A 181 -10.33 3.74 -14.46
CA SER A 181 -9.63 3.20 -15.63
C SER A 181 -10.44 2.06 -16.27
N GLU A 182 -10.44 2.01 -17.61
CA GLU A 182 -11.07 0.92 -18.36
C GLU A 182 -10.58 -0.45 -17.88
N VAL A 183 -9.27 -0.57 -17.63
CA VAL A 183 -8.66 -1.83 -17.19
C VAL A 183 -9.22 -2.28 -15.85
N LEU A 184 -9.31 -1.38 -14.85
CA LEU A 184 -9.91 -1.75 -13.57
C LEU A 184 -11.37 -2.18 -13.75
N LEU A 185 -12.17 -1.42 -14.51
CA LEU A 185 -13.59 -1.70 -14.71
C LEU A 185 -13.81 -3.04 -15.44
N GLU A 186 -12.98 -3.35 -16.43
CA GLU A 186 -13.00 -4.65 -17.11
C GLU A 186 -12.71 -5.80 -16.14
N GLN A 187 -11.66 -5.68 -15.31
CA GLN A 187 -11.28 -6.76 -14.41
C GLN A 187 -12.28 -6.98 -13.28
N ILE A 188 -12.82 -5.93 -12.66
CA ILE A 188 -13.83 -6.11 -11.60
C ILE A 188 -15.13 -6.70 -12.16
N ASN A 189 -15.49 -6.41 -13.42
CA ASN A 189 -16.65 -7.02 -14.06
C ASN A 189 -16.47 -8.55 -14.20
N THR A 190 -15.24 -9.05 -14.39
CA THR A 190 -14.97 -10.51 -14.40
C THR A 190 -15.23 -11.20 -13.05
N LEU A 191 -15.23 -10.42 -11.96
CA LEU A 191 -15.57 -10.87 -10.61
C LEU A 191 -17.08 -10.74 -10.31
N GLY A 192 -17.87 -10.24 -11.27
CA GLY A 192 -19.26 -9.85 -11.04
C GLY A 192 -19.42 -8.55 -10.25
N TRP A 193 -18.34 -7.77 -10.09
CA TRP A 193 -18.34 -6.52 -9.33
C TRP A 193 -18.61 -5.33 -10.23
N ASN A 194 -19.08 -4.25 -9.61
CA ASN A 194 -19.19 -2.94 -10.24
C ASN A 194 -18.58 -1.86 -9.33
N LYS A 195 -18.66 -0.59 -9.73
CA LYS A 195 -18.14 0.54 -8.94
C LYS A 195 -18.74 0.62 -7.53
N LYS A 196 -20.02 0.30 -7.37
CA LYS A 196 -20.68 0.28 -6.05
C LYS A 196 -20.09 -0.83 -5.17
N THR A 197 -19.83 -2.01 -5.72
CA THR A 197 -19.15 -3.10 -4.99
C THR A 197 -17.77 -2.66 -4.53
N LEU A 198 -16.96 -2.01 -5.40
CA LEU A 198 -15.67 -1.47 -5.00
C LEU A 198 -15.76 -0.48 -3.83
N MET A 199 -16.72 0.44 -3.89
CA MET A 199 -16.92 1.41 -2.80
C MET A 199 -17.40 0.74 -1.51
N ASN A 200 -18.23 -0.30 -1.59
CA ASN A 200 -18.63 -1.07 -0.43
C ASN A 200 -17.42 -1.79 0.21
N ILE A 201 -16.55 -2.42 -0.60
CA ILE A 201 -15.32 -3.05 -0.10
C ILE A 201 -14.42 -2.00 0.57
N LYS A 202 -14.28 -0.83 -0.05
CA LYS A 202 -13.51 0.27 0.55
C LYS A 202 -14.10 0.69 1.90
N ASN A 203 -15.42 0.84 2.01
CA ASN A 203 -16.07 1.22 3.27
C ASN A 203 -15.90 0.14 4.35
N LEU A 204 -15.95 -1.15 4.00
CA LEU A 204 -15.68 -2.24 4.94
C LEU A 204 -14.24 -2.17 5.47
N LEU A 205 -13.27 -1.88 4.59
CA LEU A 205 -11.87 -1.68 4.96
C LEU A 205 -11.69 -0.44 5.85
N ASP A 206 -12.26 0.71 5.46
CA ASP A 206 -12.20 1.95 6.24
C ASP A 206 -12.81 1.77 7.65
N ASN A 207 -13.95 1.07 7.77
CA ASN A 207 -14.59 0.78 9.06
C ASN A 207 -13.76 -0.17 9.94
N ALA A 208 -12.99 -1.07 9.33
CA ALA A 208 -12.05 -1.94 10.01
C ALA A 208 -10.70 -1.25 10.31
N ASN A 209 -10.55 0.00 9.85
CA ASN A 209 -9.29 0.76 9.85
C ASN A 209 -8.14 -0.05 9.22
N CYS A 210 -8.41 -0.60 8.04
CA CYS A 210 -7.52 -1.44 7.23
C CYS A 210 -7.47 -0.91 5.80
N ASN A 211 -6.45 -1.31 5.02
CA ASN A 211 -6.24 -0.78 3.67
C ASN A 211 -6.31 -1.84 2.56
N SER A 212 -6.22 -3.13 2.91
CA SER A 212 -6.24 -4.22 1.94
C SER A 212 -6.82 -5.52 2.48
N ILE A 213 -7.30 -6.37 1.59
CA ILE A 213 -7.75 -7.73 1.90
C ILE A 213 -7.43 -8.70 0.77
N LYS A 214 -7.10 -9.94 1.15
CA LYS A 214 -6.92 -11.10 0.28
C LYS A 214 -7.70 -12.27 0.84
N ASN A 215 -8.63 -12.85 0.08
CA ASN A 215 -9.28 -14.10 0.47
C ASN A 215 -8.39 -15.34 0.16
N GLY A 216 -8.80 -16.50 0.64
CA GLY A 216 -8.13 -17.78 0.41
C GLY A 216 -8.25 -18.68 1.64
N ASN A 217 -7.48 -19.78 1.67
CA ASN A 217 -7.41 -20.65 2.86
C ASN A 217 -6.96 -19.90 4.11
N ILE A 218 -6.06 -18.94 3.93
CA ILE A 218 -5.68 -17.95 4.93
C ILE A 218 -6.11 -16.60 4.38
N THR A 219 -7.01 -15.92 5.09
CA THR A 219 -7.42 -14.56 4.73
C THR A 219 -6.39 -13.59 5.28
N THR A 220 -5.86 -12.70 4.43
CA THR A 220 -4.89 -11.69 4.85
C THR A 220 -5.53 -10.31 4.77
N VAL A 221 -5.54 -9.58 5.88
CA VAL A 221 -6.07 -8.22 5.96
C VAL A 221 -4.92 -7.27 6.28
N GLY A 222 -4.63 -6.32 5.40
CA GLY A 222 -3.58 -5.33 5.62
C GLY A 222 -4.09 -4.16 6.46
N PHE A 223 -3.38 -3.87 7.54
CA PHE A 223 -3.66 -2.79 8.47
C PHE A 223 -3.10 -1.46 7.93
N ALA A 224 -1.77 -1.34 7.93
CA ALA A 224 -1.09 -0.09 7.60
C ALA A 224 0.28 -0.37 6.97
N ARG A 225 0.69 0.51 6.04
CA ARG A 225 2.06 0.54 5.55
C ARG A 225 2.97 1.27 6.54
N SER A 226 4.17 0.74 6.73
CA SER A 226 5.25 1.38 7.48
C SER A 226 6.52 1.31 6.64
N GLY A 227 7.00 2.46 6.17
CA GLY A 227 8.03 2.53 5.16
C GLY A 227 7.61 1.79 3.89
N MET A 228 8.46 0.85 3.47
CA MET A 228 8.20 -0.06 2.35
C MET A 228 7.52 -1.37 2.76
N GLY A 229 7.26 -1.55 4.05
CA GLY A 229 6.60 -2.73 4.60
C GLY A 229 5.13 -2.49 4.91
N LYS A 230 4.43 -3.57 5.28
CA LYS A 230 3.03 -3.53 5.66
C LYS A 230 2.75 -4.48 6.83
N TYR A 231 2.09 -3.94 7.84
CA TYR A 231 1.47 -4.69 8.91
C TYR A 231 0.17 -5.32 8.40
N SER A 232 0.04 -6.64 8.57
CA SER A 232 -1.13 -7.41 8.14
C SER A 232 -1.51 -8.45 9.18
N TYR A 233 -2.77 -8.85 9.19
CA TYR A 233 -3.28 -9.97 9.95
C TYR A 233 -3.49 -11.15 9.02
N LYS A 234 -3.11 -12.35 9.45
CA LYS A 234 -3.50 -13.61 8.82
C LYS A 234 -4.54 -14.31 9.68
N PHE A 235 -5.68 -14.64 9.06
CA PHE A 235 -6.79 -15.35 9.67
C PHE A 235 -6.91 -16.74 9.05
N PHE A 236 -6.74 -17.75 9.89
CA PHE A 236 -6.87 -19.16 9.53
C PHE A 236 -8.31 -19.61 9.76
N LYS A 237 -8.76 -20.61 9.00
CA LYS A 237 -10.12 -21.14 9.15
C LYS A 237 -10.35 -21.81 10.51
N ASN A 238 -9.31 -22.48 11.02
CA ASN A 238 -9.32 -23.18 12.29
C ASN A 238 -8.21 -22.61 13.19
N ASP A 239 -8.31 -22.90 14.49
CA ASP A 239 -7.22 -22.62 15.44
C ASP A 239 -5.93 -23.33 15.02
N LEU A 240 -4.80 -22.65 15.18
CA LEU A 240 -3.49 -23.20 14.80
C LEU A 240 -3.10 -24.33 15.75
N SER A 241 -2.58 -25.42 15.19
CA SER A 241 -1.92 -26.48 15.95
C SER A 241 -0.64 -25.98 16.62
N LYS A 242 -0.01 -26.78 17.50
CA LYS A 242 1.25 -26.38 18.14
C LYS A 242 2.39 -26.25 17.14
N GLU A 243 2.37 -27.10 16.11
CA GLU A 243 3.32 -27.07 15.01
C GLU A 243 3.11 -25.81 14.17
N GLU A 244 1.87 -25.48 13.80
CA GLU A 244 1.55 -24.24 13.07
C GLU A 244 1.88 -23.00 13.90
N GLN A 245 1.62 -23.00 15.20
CA GLN A 245 2.01 -21.92 16.12
C GLN A 245 3.52 -21.69 16.08
N SER A 246 4.33 -22.76 16.01
CA SER A 246 5.79 -22.65 15.91
C SER A 246 6.24 -22.17 14.53
N GLU A 247 5.56 -22.58 13.46
CA GLU A 247 5.86 -22.14 12.09
C GLU A 247 5.57 -20.64 11.91
N TYR A 248 4.44 -20.17 12.44
CA TYR A 248 4.00 -18.79 12.35
C TYR A 248 4.43 -17.92 13.53
N ASN A 249 5.58 -18.23 14.13
CA ASN A 249 6.18 -17.45 15.22
C ASN A 249 7.70 -17.39 15.08
N ASP A 250 8.18 -16.85 13.96
CA ASP A 250 9.60 -16.83 13.59
C ASP A 250 10.38 -15.65 14.22
N GLY A 251 9.71 -14.78 14.97
CA GLY A 251 10.31 -13.62 15.63
C GLY A 251 10.78 -12.52 14.66
N CYS A 252 10.42 -12.62 13.39
CA CYS A 252 10.78 -11.66 12.34
C CYS A 252 9.56 -11.27 11.49
N LEU A 253 9.07 -12.16 10.64
CA LEU A 253 7.96 -11.89 9.71
C LEU A 253 6.62 -12.18 10.35
N TYR A 254 6.56 -13.22 11.17
CA TYR A 254 5.34 -13.75 11.76
C TYR A 254 5.43 -13.79 13.28
N VAL A 255 4.34 -13.36 13.91
CA VAL A 255 4.13 -13.51 15.35
C VAL A 255 2.77 -14.18 15.55
N TYR A 256 2.78 -15.36 16.14
CA TYR A 256 1.55 -16.01 16.57
C TYR A 256 0.90 -15.16 17.66
N TYR A 257 -0.36 -14.79 17.46
CA TYR A 257 -1.06 -13.90 18.37
C TYR A 257 -2.03 -14.66 19.26
N GLU A 258 -3.09 -15.22 18.67
CA GLU A 258 -4.05 -16.05 19.40
C GLU A 258 -4.82 -16.96 18.45
N ARG A 259 -5.21 -18.15 18.92
CA ARG A 259 -6.11 -19.08 18.22
C ARG A 259 -5.76 -19.28 16.74
N ASN A 260 -6.51 -18.63 15.86
CA ASN A 260 -6.43 -18.69 14.41
C ASN A 260 -5.84 -17.41 13.78
N ILE A 261 -5.16 -16.57 14.55
CA ILE A 261 -4.67 -15.24 14.15
C ILE A 261 -3.14 -15.16 14.28
N VAL A 262 -2.51 -14.68 13.23
CA VAL A 262 -1.07 -14.39 13.16
C VAL A 262 -0.86 -12.94 12.69
N LEU A 263 0.09 -12.24 13.30
CA LEU A 263 0.54 -10.93 12.83
C LEU A 263 1.65 -11.11 11.81
N GLU A 264 1.60 -10.35 10.73
CA GLU A 264 2.60 -10.34 9.66
C GLU A 264 3.14 -8.92 9.47
N PHE A 265 4.45 -8.80 9.31
CA PHE A 265 5.08 -7.64 8.70
C PHE A 265 5.83 -8.08 7.45
N GLY A 266 5.46 -7.55 6.29
CA GLY A 266 6.05 -7.96 5.01
C GLY A 266 6.48 -6.77 4.16
N GLY A 267 7.64 -6.85 3.52
CA GLY A 267 8.24 -5.78 2.69
C GLY A 267 7.79 -5.73 1.23
N GLY A 268 6.82 -6.56 0.84
CA GLY A 268 6.30 -6.59 -0.53
C GLY A 268 7.40 -6.87 -1.57
N ALA A 269 7.69 -5.87 -2.41
CA ALA A 269 8.66 -5.95 -3.50
C ALA A 269 10.14 -5.89 -3.06
N ILE A 270 10.42 -5.34 -1.87
CA ILE A 270 11.78 -5.19 -1.35
C ILE A 270 12.26 -6.48 -0.65
N GLY A 271 11.38 -7.47 -0.51
CA GLY A 271 11.65 -8.75 0.16
C GLY A 271 11.18 -8.79 1.60
N GLN A 272 11.67 -9.78 2.34
CA GLN A 272 11.32 -10.00 3.74
C GLN A 272 11.82 -8.85 4.62
N GLN A 273 10.95 -8.33 5.49
CA GLN A 273 11.30 -7.32 6.49
C GLN A 273 10.81 -7.81 7.85
N CYS A 274 11.63 -7.70 8.89
CA CYS A 274 11.22 -8.09 10.23
C CYS A 274 10.40 -6.99 10.89
N PHE A 275 9.51 -7.37 11.81
CA PHE A 275 9.06 -6.48 12.87
C PHE A 275 10.26 -5.76 13.50
N GLU A 276 10.10 -4.46 13.76
CA GLU A 276 11.11 -3.72 14.52
C GLU A 276 11.33 -4.40 15.87
N LYS A 277 12.60 -4.49 16.29
CA LYS A 277 12.94 -4.98 17.62
C LYS A 277 12.45 -3.97 18.64
N GLU A 278 11.65 -4.43 19.59
CA GLU A 278 11.25 -3.66 20.78
C GLU A 278 12.46 -3.31 21.65
#